data_AF-A0A7V2WT32-F1
#
_entry.id   AF-A0A7V2WT32-F1
#
_cell.length_a   1.000
_cell.length_b   1.000
_cell.length_c   1.000
_cell.angle_alpha   90.00
_cell.angle_beta   90.00
_cell.angle_gamma   90.00
#
_symmetry.space_group_name_H-M   'P 1'
#
loop_
_entity.id
_entity.type
_entity.pdbx_description
1 polymer ?
#
loop_
_entity_poly.entity_id
_entity_poly.type
_entity_poly.pdbx_seq_one_letter_code
_entity_poly.pdbx_strand_id
1 'polypeptide(L)'
;CRETRRETWITDEMVEAYSDLHTLGYAHSIEAWEESRLVGGLYGVLIGKVFFGESMFMKAKDASKIAFVKGVELLQGLGVRLIDCQVETKHLMRFGARSIPRSEFLKLLNRWTR
;
A
#
# COMPACT_ATOMS: atom_id res chain seq x y z
N CYS A 1 5.02 -7.57 7.01
CA CYS A 1 4.05 -8.24 6.09
C CYS A 1 4.30 -9.74 5.94
N ARG A 2 5.51 -10.16 5.54
CA ARG A 2 5.87 -11.59 5.34
C ARG A 2 5.55 -12.47 6.56
N GLU A 3 6.00 -12.06 7.73
CA GLU A 3 5.90 -12.86 8.97
C GLU A 3 4.48 -12.98 9.55
N THR A 4 3.55 -12.10 9.16
CA THR A 4 2.21 -12.08 9.75
C THR A 4 1.22 -13.03 9.07
N ARG A 5 1.69 -13.86 8.14
CA ARG A 5 0.87 -14.81 7.38
C ARG A 5 1.50 -16.20 7.46
N ARG A 6 0.67 -17.25 7.55
CA ARG A 6 1.14 -18.65 7.51
C ARG A 6 1.68 -19.03 6.13
N GLU A 7 1.07 -18.51 5.08
CA GLU A 7 1.51 -18.64 3.70
C GLU A 7 1.63 -17.24 3.09
N THR A 8 2.71 -16.99 2.36
CA THR A 8 3.05 -15.67 1.83
C THR A 8 3.73 -15.79 0.48
N TRP A 9 3.34 -14.93 -0.46
CA TRP A 9 4.02 -14.76 -1.75
C TRP A 9 5.27 -13.88 -1.64
N ILE A 10 5.48 -13.23 -0.49
CA ILE A 10 6.64 -12.38 -0.21
C ILE A 10 7.84 -13.27 0.12
N THR A 11 8.54 -13.74 -0.92
CA THR A 11 9.78 -14.50 -0.84
C THR A 11 10.98 -13.59 -0.49
N ASP A 12 12.17 -14.17 -0.30
CA ASP A 12 13.39 -13.38 -0.07
C ASP A 12 13.73 -12.50 -1.27
N GLU A 13 13.56 -13.00 -2.49
CA GLU A 13 13.77 -12.24 -3.73
C GLU A 13 12.79 -11.06 -3.85
N MET A 14 11.55 -11.25 -3.40
CA MET A 14 10.58 -10.14 -3.34
C MET A 14 10.99 -9.09 -2.29
N VAL A 15 11.52 -9.50 -1.14
CA VAL A 15 12.02 -8.55 -0.15
C VAL A 15 13.19 -7.74 -0.71
N GLU A 16 14.14 -8.41 -1.38
CA GLU A 16 15.29 -7.75 -2.01
C GLU A 16 14.85 -6.77 -3.09
N ALA A 17 14.02 -7.21 -4.05
CA ALA A 17 13.53 -6.36 -5.13
C ALA A 17 12.78 -5.11 -4.63
N TYR A 18 11.94 -5.24 -3.59
CA TYR A 18 11.25 -4.10 -3.01
C TYR A 18 12.15 -3.20 -2.17
N SER A 19 13.22 -3.74 -1.58
CA SER A 19 14.23 -2.95 -0.86
C SER A 19 15.07 -2.13 -1.83
N ASP A 20 15.39 -2.69 -3.00
CA ASP A 20 16.04 -1.96 -4.10
C ASP A 20 15.14 -0.84 -4.62
N LEU A 21 13.86 -1.13 -4.87
CA LEU A 21 12.89 -0.11 -5.26
C LEU A 21 12.74 0.99 -4.20
N HIS A 22 12.85 0.64 -2.90
CA HIS A 22 12.84 1.63 -1.84
C HIS A 22 14.07 2.53 -1.89
N THR A 23 15.26 1.93 -2.07
CA THR A 23 16.53 2.65 -2.22
C THR A 23 16.52 3.59 -3.43
N LEU A 24 15.86 3.17 -4.51
CA LEU A 24 15.65 3.97 -5.73
C LEU A 24 14.55 5.05 -5.58
N GLY A 25 13.84 5.10 -4.45
CA GLY A 25 12.81 6.09 -4.16
C GLY A 25 11.43 5.79 -4.76
N TYR A 26 11.20 4.55 -5.24
CA TYR A 26 9.91 4.11 -5.78
C TYR A 26 9.03 3.41 -4.76
N ALA A 27 9.59 2.59 -3.87
CA ALA A 27 8.84 1.89 -2.84
C ALA A 27 8.84 2.66 -1.52
N HIS A 28 7.68 2.71 -0.85
CA HIS A 28 7.50 3.45 0.39
C HIS A 28 6.69 2.63 1.40
N SER A 29 7.02 2.79 2.68
CA SER A 29 6.28 2.24 3.82
C SER A 29 5.54 3.35 4.58
N ILE A 30 4.41 2.98 5.20
CA ILE A 30 3.70 3.78 6.19
C ILE A 30 3.55 2.91 7.42
N GLU A 31 3.98 3.42 8.57
CA GLU A 31 4.19 2.63 9.77
C GLU A 31 3.33 3.15 10.93
N ALA A 32 2.76 2.22 11.69
CA ALA A 32 2.07 2.50 12.94
C ALA A 32 2.95 2.03 14.11
N TRP A 33 3.33 2.98 14.96
CA TRP A 33 4.18 2.77 16.12
C TRP A 33 3.38 2.99 17.41
N GLU A 34 3.59 2.11 18.39
CA GLU A 34 3.16 2.30 19.77
C GLU A 34 4.42 2.37 20.63
N GLU A 35 4.74 3.56 21.14
CA GLU A 35 6.05 3.87 21.72
C GLU A 35 7.18 3.51 20.73
N SER A 36 8.09 2.61 21.11
CA SER A 36 9.19 2.12 20.28
C SER A 36 8.87 0.82 19.54
N ARG A 37 7.60 0.38 19.53
CA ARG A 37 7.20 -0.90 18.90
C ARG A 37 6.44 -0.66 17.61
N LEU A 38 6.93 -1.28 16.54
CA LEU A 38 6.21 -1.32 15.26
C LEU A 38 5.02 -2.29 15.37
N VAL A 39 3.82 -1.72 15.43
CA VAL A 39 2.58 -2.47 15.68
C VAL A 39 1.70 -2.64 14.45
N GLY A 40 2.06 -2.03 13.32
CA GLY A 40 1.37 -2.24 12.04
C GLY A 40 1.99 -1.39 10.95
N GLY A 41 1.50 -1.57 9.73
CA GLY A 41 1.93 -0.76 8.61
C GLY A 41 1.54 -1.36 7.27
N LEU A 42 1.87 -0.63 6.22
CA LEU A 42 1.70 -1.04 4.84
C LEU A 42 2.89 -0.56 4.00
N TYR A 43 3.09 -1.18 2.85
CA TYR A 43 4.04 -0.70 1.85
C TYR A 43 3.42 -0.75 0.45
N GLY A 44 4.00 0.02 -0.46
CA GLY A 44 3.59 0.07 -1.85
C GLY A 44 4.58 0.82 -2.71
N VAL A 45 4.29 0.89 -4.01
CA VAL A 45 5.10 1.59 -5.01
C VAL A 45 4.41 2.87 -5.42
N LEU A 46 5.12 3.98 -5.49
CA LEU A 46 4.63 5.24 -6.03
C LEU A 46 5.21 5.47 -7.43
N ILE A 47 4.34 5.58 -8.43
CA ILE A 47 4.73 5.92 -9.80
C ILE A 47 3.86 7.10 -10.26
N GLY A 48 4.49 8.24 -10.52
CA GLY A 48 3.79 9.49 -10.81
C GLY A 48 2.84 9.86 -9.66
N LYS A 49 1.54 9.81 -9.92
CA LYS A 49 0.47 10.11 -8.95
C LYS A 49 -0.37 8.88 -8.61
N VAL A 50 0.18 7.68 -8.81
CA VAL A 50 -0.49 6.41 -8.47
C VAL A 50 0.33 5.64 -7.44
N PHE A 51 -0.31 5.30 -6.32
CA PHE A 51 0.27 4.45 -5.29
C PHE A 51 -0.31 3.04 -5.40
N PHE A 52 0.55 2.04 -5.64
CA PHE A 52 0.19 0.64 -5.73
C PHE A 52 0.41 0.00 -4.36
N GLY A 53 -0.67 -0.22 -3.61
CA GLY A 53 -0.58 -0.73 -2.24
C GLY A 53 -0.36 -2.24 -2.24
N GLU A 54 0.82 -2.72 -1.84
CA GLU A 54 1.20 -4.12 -2.02
C GLU A 54 0.74 -5.04 -0.88
N SER A 55 1.04 -4.65 0.36
CA SER A 55 0.64 -5.44 1.52
C SER A 55 0.61 -4.60 2.78
N MET A 56 -0.14 -5.08 3.76
CA MET A 56 -0.24 -4.51 5.09
C MET A 56 -0.19 -5.60 6.16
N PHE A 57 0.18 -5.20 7.37
CA PHE A 57 0.22 -6.07 8.54
C PHE A 57 -0.22 -5.34 9.80
N MET A 58 -0.58 -6.12 10.81
CA MET A 58 -1.07 -5.63 12.09
C MET A 58 -0.59 -6.57 13.19
N LYS A 59 -0.01 -6.02 14.25
CA LYS A 59 0.38 -6.70 15.49
C LYS A 59 -0.42 -6.20 16.70
N ALA A 60 -0.95 -4.98 16.66
CA ALA A 60 -1.92 -4.45 17.64
C ALA A 60 -3.25 -4.12 16.97
N LYS A 61 -4.36 -4.21 17.72
CA LYS A 61 -5.70 -3.98 17.19
C LYS A 61 -5.80 -2.64 16.45
N ASP A 62 -6.38 -2.67 15.26
CA ASP A 62 -6.61 -1.52 14.38
C ASP A 62 -5.37 -0.77 13.85
N ALA A 63 -4.14 -1.22 14.18
CA ALA A 63 -2.92 -0.52 13.75
C ALA A 63 -2.78 -0.40 12.23
N SER A 64 -3.11 -1.44 11.46
CA SER A 64 -3.09 -1.35 9.99
C SER A 64 -4.14 -0.41 9.42
N LYS A 65 -5.27 -0.24 10.11
CA LYS A 65 -6.34 0.69 9.70
C LYS A 65 -5.90 2.13 9.92
N ILE A 66 -5.28 2.40 11.07
CA ILE A 66 -4.71 3.71 11.38
C ILE A 66 -3.63 4.06 10.35
N ALA A 67 -2.69 3.13 10.10
CA ALA A 67 -1.67 3.30 9.06
C ALA A 67 -2.28 3.56 7.68
N PHE A 68 -3.34 2.83 7.31
CA PHE A 68 -4.02 3.03 6.04
C PHE A 68 -4.69 4.40 5.94
N VAL A 69 -5.52 4.79 6.91
CA VAL A 69 -6.23 6.08 6.88
C VAL A 69 -5.26 7.25 6.87
N LYS A 70 -4.24 7.24 7.74
CA LYS A 70 -3.21 8.28 7.77
C LYS A 70 -2.35 8.26 6.51
N GLY A 71 -2.09 7.09 5.96
CA GLY A 71 -1.44 6.92 4.67
C GLY A 71 -2.21 7.57 3.53
N VAL A 72 -3.52 7.36 3.45
CA VAL A 72 -4.38 7.99 2.45
C VAL A 72 -4.35 9.51 2.57
N GLU A 73 -4.48 10.06 3.79
CA GLU A 73 -4.39 11.51 4.04
C GLU A 73 -3.04 12.09 3.57
N LEU A 74 -1.94 11.41 3.92
CA LEU A 74 -0.59 11.81 3.52
C LEU A 74 -0.43 11.77 1.99
N LEU A 75 -0.77 10.65 1.35
CA LEU A 75 -0.65 10.46 -0.10
C LEU A 75 -1.50 11.50 -0.86
N GLN A 76 -2.70 11.81 -0.36
CA GLN A 76 -3.54 12.86 -0.91
C GLN A 76 -2.86 14.23 -0.82
N GLY A 77 -2.24 14.56 0.32
CA GLY A 77 -1.46 15.79 0.50
C GLY A 77 -0.25 15.89 -0.44
N LEU A 78 0.35 14.74 -0.79
CA LEU A 78 1.43 14.62 -1.78
C LEU A 78 0.93 14.64 -3.24
N GLY A 79 -0.38 14.78 -3.47
CA GLY A 79 -0.96 14.89 -4.80
C GLY A 79 -1.21 13.56 -5.51
N VAL A 80 -1.15 12.43 -4.80
CA VAL A 80 -1.57 11.13 -5.31
C VAL A 80 -3.06 11.17 -5.70
N ARG A 81 -3.38 10.61 -6.86
CA ARG A 81 -4.72 10.64 -7.47
C ARG A 81 -5.41 9.29 -7.47
N LEU A 82 -4.65 8.21 -7.32
CA LEU A 82 -5.17 6.86 -7.34
C LEU A 82 -4.35 5.98 -6.39
N ILE A 83 -5.05 5.18 -5.58
CA ILE A 83 -4.47 4.08 -4.81
C ILE A 83 -4.99 2.79 -5.45
N ASP A 84 -4.10 2.02 -6.07
CA ASP A 84 -4.42 0.68 -6.53
C ASP A 84 -4.43 -0.29 -5.34
N CYS A 85 -5.51 -1.04 -5.25
CA CYS A 85 -5.80 -2.02 -4.19
C CYS A 85 -5.83 -3.46 -4.74
N GLN A 86 -5.50 -3.64 -6.02
CA GLN A 86 -5.45 -4.90 -6.75
C GLN A 86 -6.71 -5.76 -6.61
N VAL A 87 -6.73 -6.65 -5.60
CA VAL A 87 -7.81 -7.61 -5.38
C VAL A 87 -8.83 -7.03 -4.43
N GLU A 88 -10.10 -7.09 -4.83
CA GLU A 88 -11.21 -6.66 -3.99
C GLU A 88 -11.25 -7.44 -2.67
N THR A 89 -11.29 -6.72 -1.55
CA THR A 89 -11.52 -7.32 -0.24
C THR A 89 -12.59 -6.56 0.52
N LYS A 90 -13.40 -7.28 1.31
CA LYS A 90 -14.39 -6.66 2.22
C LYS A 90 -13.77 -5.61 3.15
N HIS A 91 -12.49 -5.77 3.49
CA HIS A 91 -11.76 -4.81 4.31
C HIS A 91 -11.61 -3.46 3.59
N LEU A 92 -11.07 -3.46 2.37
CA LEU A 92 -10.81 -2.25 1.59
C LEU A 92 -12.11 -1.57 1.13
N MET A 93 -13.14 -2.34 0.81
CA MET A 93 -14.47 -1.79 0.46
C MET A 93 -15.07 -0.97 1.61
N ARG A 94 -14.83 -1.34 2.88
CA ARG A 94 -15.27 -0.56 4.05
C ARG A 94 -14.57 0.79 4.18
N PHE A 95 -13.41 0.95 3.54
CA PHE A 95 -12.68 2.22 3.47
C PHE A 95 -13.00 3.02 2.20
N GLY A 96 -14.01 2.60 1.42
CA GLY A 96 -14.43 3.31 0.21
C GLY A 96 -13.69 2.90 -1.06
N ALA A 97 -12.93 1.79 -1.05
CA ALA A 97 -12.44 1.21 -2.28
C ALA A 97 -13.62 0.85 -3.20
N ARG A 98 -13.39 0.91 -4.51
CA ARG A 98 -14.38 0.55 -5.53
C ARG A 98 -13.72 -0.22 -6.65
N SER A 99 -14.40 -1.25 -7.12
CA SER A 99 -14.00 -1.97 -8.33
C SER A 99 -14.39 -1.14 -9.55
N ILE A 100 -13.45 -0.96 -10.49
CA ILE A 100 -13.67 -0.27 -11.76
C ILE A 100 -13.34 -1.20 -12.91
N PRO A 101 -13.93 -1.01 -14.11
CA PRO A 101 -13.53 -1.77 -15.29
C PRO A 101 -12.04 -1.60 -15.58
N ARG A 102 -11.36 -2.67 -16.00
CA ARG A 102 -9.94 -2.64 -16.37
C ARG A 102 -9.62 -1.55 -17.40
N SER A 103 -10.53 -1.31 -18.35
CA SER A 103 -10.37 -0.25 -19.36
C SER A 103 -10.38 1.16 -18.75
N GLU A 104 -11.11 1.40 -17.67
CA GLU A 104 -11.08 2.65 -16.92
C GLU A 104 -9.79 2.77 -16.11
N PHE A 105 -9.39 1.69 -15.43
CA PHE A 105 -8.13 1.64 -14.67
C PHE A 105 -6.93 1.98 -15.56
N LEU A 106 -6.82 1.36 -16.75
CA LEU A 106 -5.74 1.63 -17.70
C LEU A 106 -5.73 3.09 -18.18
N LYS A 107 -6.89 3.73 -18.35
CA LYS A 107 -6.98 5.16 -18.68
C LYS A 107 -6.45 6.04 -17.55
N LEU A 108 -6.75 5.68 -16.30
CA LEU A 108 -6.26 6.39 -15.12
C LEU A 108 -4.75 6.22 -14.96
N LEU A 109 -4.22 5.00 -15.14
CA LEU A 109 -2.77 4.76 -15.13
C LEU A 109 -2.08 5.63 -16.18
N ASN A 110 -2.54 5.56 -17.43
CA ASN A 110 -1.96 6.35 -18.52
C ASN A 110 -1.97 7.87 -18.27
N ARG A 111 -2.95 8.36 -17.50
CA ARG A 111 -3.06 9.78 -17.13
C ARG A 111 -2.13 10.17 -15.99
N TRP A 112 -1.91 9.28 -15.03
CA TRP A 112 -1.30 9.63 -13.74
C TRP A 112 0.09 9.06 -13.51
N THR A 113 0.56 8.10 -14.31
CA THR A 113 1.92 7.53 -14.20
C THR A 113 2.89 8.07 -15.25
N ARG A 114 2.43 8.91 -16.19
CA ARG A 114 3.28 9.58 -17.18
C ARG A 114 3.84 10.89 -16.66
#